data_AF-X1M8J1-F1
#
_entry.id   AF-X1M8J1-F1
#
_cell.length_a   1.000
_cell.length_b   1.000
_cell.length_c   1.000
_cell.angle_alpha   90.00
_cell.angle_beta   90.00
_cell.angle_gamma   90.00
#
_symmetry.space_group_name_H-M   'P 1'
#
loop_
_entity.id
_entity.type
_entity.pdbx_description
1 polymer ?
#
loop_
_entity_poly.entity_id
_entity_poly.type
_entity_poly.pdbx_seq_one_letter_code
_entity_poly.pdbx_strand_id
1 'polypeptide(L)'
;MGWDKTKKVKTRPRERLNREEGTIIKDWGGRLPIALIYPNSYYLGMSNLGIHAIYKLLNSYDEVVCERAFWEKERQDKTTLSLESQRPLSDFAILTFSISYELDYFNVAQILKASGIPLYAAERDERHPVVIAGGPC
;
A
#
# COMPACT_ATOMS: atom_id res chain seq x y z
N MET A 1 6.32 35.75 -23.04
CA MET A 1 5.06 35.08 -22.66
C MET A 1 5.40 33.69 -22.14
N GLY A 2 5.89 33.60 -20.91
CA GLY A 2 6.38 32.34 -20.32
C GLY A 2 5.23 31.62 -19.64
N TRP A 3 4.82 30.48 -20.17
CA TRP A 3 3.88 29.61 -19.49
C TRP A 3 4.62 28.92 -18.35
N ASP A 4 4.21 29.28 -17.14
CA ASP A 4 4.62 28.68 -15.88
C ASP A 4 4.30 27.19 -15.93
N LYS A 5 5.34 26.36 -16.08
CA LYS A 5 5.20 24.91 -15.99
C LYS A 5 4.83 24.61 -14.54
N THR A 6 3.55 24.38 -14.29
CA THR A 6 3.01 23.89 -13.02
C THR A 6 3.85 22.69 -12.60
N LYS A 7 4.79 22.91 -11.67
CA LYS A 7 5.52 21.84 -11.01
C LYS A 7 4.47 21.06 -10.25
N LYS A 8 3.96 19.96 -10.84
CA LYS A 8 3.17 18.95 -10.13
C LYS A 8 3.96 18.61 -8.87
N VAL A 9 3.45 19.05 -7.72
CA VAL A 9 4.11 18.87 -6.43
C VAL A 9 4.11 17.37 -6.15
N LYS A 10 5.21 16.69 -6.47
CA LYS A 10 5.51 15.34 -6.00
C LYS A 10 5.69 15.43 -4.49
N THR A 11 4.59 15.42 -3.75
CA THR A 11 4.63 15.42 -2.29
C THR A 11 5.34 14.14 -1.86
N ARG A 12 6.45 14.30 -1.14
CA ARG A 12 7.23 13.15 -0.65
C ARG A 12 6.36 12.38 0.35
N PRO A 13 6.41 11.04 0.43
CA PRO A 13 5.58 10.27 1.37
C PRO A 13 5.65 10.77 2.82
N ARG A 14 6.82 11.22 3.27
CA ARG A 14 7.02 11.92 4.55
C ARG A 14 6.17 13.18 4.72
N GLU A 15 6.00 13.97 3.67
CA GLU A 15 5.18 15.20 3.71
C GLU A 15 3.69 14.88 3.85
N ARG A 16 3.23 13.75 3.30
CA ARG A 16 1.85 13.28 3.50
C ARG A 16 1.64 12.85 4.94
N LEU A 17 2.52 11.99 5.45
CA LEU A 17 2.47 11.53 6.84
C LEU A 17 2.50 12.68 7.84
N ASN A 18 3.35 13.69 7.62
CA ASN A 18 3.44 14.87 8.49
C ASN A 18 2.14 15.71 8.53
N ARG A 19 1.22 15.52 7.58
CA ARG A 19 -0.07 16.19 7.50
C ARG A 19 -1.25 15.29 7.92
N GLU A 20 -0.99 14.01 8.16
CA GLU A 20 -2.01 13.04 8.55
C GLU A 20 -2.17 12.99 10.06
N GLU A 21 -3.42 13.07 10.52
CA GLU A 21 -3.78 12.67 11.87
C GLU A 21 -4.17 11.19 11.90
N GLY A 22 -3.80 10.48 12.96
CA GLY A 22 -4.14 9.06 13.13
C GLY A 22 -3.18 8.08 12.45
N THR A 23 -2.04 8.54 11.92
CA THR A 23 -0.95 7.65 11.50
C THR A 23 -0.43 6.86 12.70
N ILE A 24 -0.35 5.54 12.57
CA ILE A 24 0.23 4.64 13.57
C ILE A 24 1.57 4.12 13.02
N ILE A 25 2.65 4.39 13.74
CA ILE A 25 3.99 3.87 13.43
C ILE A 25 4.38 2.92 14.56
N LYS A 26 4.63 1.65 14.22
CA LYS A 26 5.15 0.65 15.15
C LYS A 26 6.53 0.21 14.70
N ASP A 27 7.38 -0.12 15.67
CA ASP A 27 8.60 -0.88 15.37
C ASP A 27 8.22 -2.28 14.86
N TRP A 28 8.96 -2.80 13.88
CA TRP A 28 8.67 -4.13 13.33
C TRP A 28 9.01 -5.22 14.33
N GLY A 29 10.15 -5.15 15.04
CA GLY A 29 10.42 -5.86 16.30
C GLY A 29 9.92 -7.30 16.49
N GLY A 30 9.87 -8.13 15.44
CA GLY A 30 9.31 -9.49 15.49
C GLY A 30 7.79 -9.61 15.36
N ARG A 31 7.09 -8.49 15.16
CA ARG A 31 5.67 -8.43 14.82
C ARG A 31 5.42 -8.97 13.42
N LEU A 32 4.21 -9.47 13.18
CA LEU A 32 3.73 -9.89 11.87
C LEU A 32 3.52 -8.64 10.99
N PRO A 33 4.29 -8.48 9.89
CA PRO A 33 4.15 -7.33 9.04
C PRO A 33 3.09 -7.55 7.97
N ILE A 34 2.12 -6.64 7.94
CA ILE A 34 0.99 -6.64 7.01
C ILE A 34 1.00 -5.35 6.19
N ALA A 35 0.98 -5.46 4.87
CA ALA A 35 0.73 -4.33 3.99
C ALA A 35 -0.76 -4.26 3.65
N LEU A 36 -1.44 -3.23 4.12
CA LEU A 36 -2.81 -2.90 3.70
C LEU A 36 -2.74 -2.04 2.44
N ILE A 37 -3.00 -2.68 1.29
CA ILE A 37 -2.83 -2.08 -0.02
C ILE A 37 -4.18 -1.61 -0.54
N TYR A 38 -4.27 -0.31 -0.82
CA TYR A 38 -5.31 0.22 -1.68
C TYR A 38 -4.74 0.32 -3.10
N PRO A 39 -5.21 -0.49 -4.06
CA PRO A 39 -4.65 -0.58 -5.41
C PRO A 39 -5.04 0.61 -6.29
N ASN A 40 -5.06 1.82 -5.72
CA ASN A 40 -5.38 3.06 -6.38
C ASN A 40 -4.65 4.22 -5.68
N SER A 41 -4.94 5.45 -6.10
CA SER A 41 -4.30 6.63 -5.54
C SER A 41 -4.51 6.75 -4.03
N TYR A 42 -3.53 7.35 -3.37
CA TYR A 42 -3.57 7.70 -1.96
C TYR A 42 -4.86 8.44 -1.58
N TYR A 43 -5.27 9.44 -2.36
CA TYR A 43 -6.46 10.24 -2.04
C TYR A 43 -7.75 9.43 -2.04
N LEU A 44 -7.91 8.50 -2.99
CA LEU A 44 -9.08 7.61 -3.00
C LEU A 44 -9.06 6.63 -1.83
N GLY A 45 -7.90 6.04 -1.53
CA GLY A 45 -7.79 5.12 -0.41
C GLY A 45 -8.00 5.79 0.94
N MET A 46 -7.51 7.03 1.11
CA MET A 46 -7.76 7.82 2.32
C MET A 46 -9.20 8.32 2.43
N SER A 47 -9.98 8.30 1.34
CA SER A 47 -11.42 8.57 1.35
C SER A 47 -12.26 7.33 1.64
N ASN A 48 -11.64 6.17 1.91
CA ASN A 48 -12.31 4.91 2.17
C ASN A 48 -12.32 4.59 3.67
N LEU A 49 -13.50 4.62 4.30
CA LEU A 49 -13.65 4.31 5.73
C LEU A 49 -13.23 2.87 6.09
N GLY A 50 -13.44 1.91 5.18
CA GLY A 50 -13.04 0.51 5.38
C GLY A 50 -11.53 0.35 5.51
N ILE A 51 -10.74 1.12 4.75
CA ILE A 51 -9.28 1.18 4.90
C ILE A 51 -8.89 1.64 6.30
N HIS A 52 -9.49 2.73 6.79
CA HIS A 52 -9.19 3.25 8.13
C HIS A 52 -9.59 2.25 9.22
N ALA A 53 -10.74 1.59 9.07
CA ALA A 53 -11.22 0.60 10.03
C ALA A 53 -10.28 -0.61 10.12
N ILE A 54 -9.88 -1.19 8.97
CA ILE A 54 -8.95 -2.33 8.93
C ILE A 54 -7.56 -1.91 9.42
N TYR A 55 -7.07 -0.75 9.00
CA TYR A 55 -5.78 -0.22 9.44
C TYR A 55 -5.72 -0.07 10.97
N LYS A 56 -6.75 0.52 11.57
CA LYS A 56 -6.86 0.67 13.02
C LYS A 56 -7.02 -0.66 13.73
N LEU A 57 -7.84 -1.57 13.20
CA LEU A 57 -8.06 -2.91 13.77
C LEU A 57 -6.76 -3.71 13.78
N LEU A 58 -6.08 -3.83 12.64
CA LEU A 58 -4.83 -4.59 12.55
C LEU A 58 -3.75 -3.99 13.46
N ASN A 59 -3.65 -2.66 13.51
CA ASN A 59 -2.72 -2.00 14.43
C ASN A 59 -3.19 -1.99 15.89
N SER A 60 -4.38 -2.50 16.24
CA SER A 60 -4.77 -2.68 17.65
C SER A 60 -4.15 -3.92 18.28
N TYR A 61 -3.69 -4.88 17.47
CA TYR A 61 -2.97 -6.07 17.92
C TYR A 61 -1.49 -5.76 18.15
N ASP A 62 -0.96 -6.10 19.33
CA ASP A 62 0.42 -5.76 19.70
C ASP A 62 1.47 -6.52 18.87
N GLU A 63 1.13 -7.74 18.45
CA GLU A 63 1.95 -8.60 17.60
C GLU A 63 1.89 -8.25 16.10
N VAL A 64 1.13 -7.23 15.70
CA VAL A 64 0.97 -6.84 14.28
C VAL A 64 1.54 -5.44 14.05
N VAL A 65 2.28 -5.29 12.94
CA VAL A 65 2.59 -3.99 12.33
C VAL A 65 1.90 -3.92 10.98
N CYS A 66 0.91 -3.03 10.86
CA CYS A 66 0.18 -2.82 9.63
C CYS A 66 0.57 -1.47 9.03
N GLU A 67 1.06 -1.49 7.80
CA GLU A 67 1.43 -0.30 7.04
C GLU A 67 0.58 -0.21 5.77
N ARG A 68 0.30 1.01 5.31
CA ARG A 68 -0.55 1.26 4.14
C ARG A 68 0.31 1.35 2.90
N ALA A 69 -0.21 0.91 1.77
CA ALA A 69 0.44 1.12 0.48
C ALA A 69 -0.58 1.52 -0.59
N PHE A 70 -0.17 2.41 -1.49
CA PHE A 70 -1.04 2.99 -2.50
C PHE A 70 -0.38 2.92 -3.87
N TRP A 71 -1.18 2.69 -4.91
CA TRP A 71 -0.68 2.61 -6.28
C TRP A 71 -0.60 3.99 -6.94
N GLU A 72 0.60 4.38 -7.33
CA GLU A 72 0.84 5.62 -8.07
C GLU A 72 1.38 5.33 -9.47
N LYS A 73 0.47 5.30 -10.46
CA LYS A 73 0.81 5.02 -11.88
C LYS A 73 1.88 5.95 -12.45
N GLU A 74 2.02 7.16 -11.91
CA GLU A 74 2.98 8.17 -12.38
C GLU A 74 4.41 7.99 -11.82
N ARG A 75 4.65 7.00 -10.93
CA ARG A 75 5.97 6.77 -10.33
C ARG A 75 6.91 6.07 -11.33
N GLN A 76 8.07 6.67 -11.60
CA GLN A 76 9.03 6.21 -12.61
C GLN A 76 9.63 4.82 -12.31
N ASP A 77 9.83 4.51 -11.03
CA ASP A 77 10.35 3.22 -10.56
C ASP A 77 9.25 2.14 -10.44
N LYS A 78 7.98 2.51 -10.62
CA LYS A 78 6.75 1.69 -10.47
C LYS A 78 6.68 0.84 -9.19
N THR A 79 7.64 0.96 -8.29
CA THR A 79 7.77 0.11 -7.12
C THR A 79 6.84 0.67 -6.05
N THR A 80 5.91 -0.17 -5.60
CA THR A 80 5.01 0.21 -4.51
C THR A 80 5.77 0.04 -3.21
N LEU A 81 5.84 1.11 -2.44
CA LEU A 81 6.41 1.10 -1.09
C LEU A 81 5.30 1.37 -0.08
N SER A 82 5.46 0.83 1.12
CA SER A 82 4.61 1.20 2.24
C SER A 82 4.76 2.70 2.56
N LEU A 83 3.70 3.31 3.06
CA LEU A 83 3.63 4.74 3.30
C LEU A 83 4.49 5.09 4.52
N GLU A 84 4.29 4.39 5.64
CA GLU A 84 4.86 4.66 6.96
C GLU A 84 6.38 4.53 6.97
N SER A 85 6.91 3.39 6.52
CA SER A 85 8.35 3.10 6.59
C SER A 85 9.08 3.11 5.25
N GLN A 86 8.37 3.30 4.13
CA GLN A 86 8.94 3.25 2.77
C GLN A 86 9.59 1.89 2.44
N ARG A 87 9.03 0.80 2.95
CA ARG A 87 9.51 -0.56 2.68
C ARG A 87 8.93 -1.16 1.40
N PRO A 88 9.70 -1.97 0.67
CA PRO A 88 9.19 -2.78 -0.43
C PRO A 88 8.10 -3.76 0.03
N LEU A 89 7.13 -4.07 -0.83
CA LEU A 89 6.08 -5.04 -0.50
C LEU A 89 6.63 -6.47 -0.26
N SER A 90 7.81 -6.79 -0.80
CA SER A 90 8.48 -8.07 -0.56
C SER A 90 8.97 -8.26 0.88
N ASP A 91 9.08 -7.20 1.67
CA ASP A 91 9.50 -7.29 3.08
C ASP A 91 8.36 -7.77 3.99
N PHE A 92 7.12 -7.69 3.53
CA PHE A 92 5.94 -8.02 4.33
C PHE A 92 5.66 -9.53 4.29
N ALA A 93 5.02 -10.06 5.33
CA ALA A 93 4.57 -11.44 5.37
C ALA A 93 3.21 -11.60 4.69
N ILE A 94 2.37 -10.56 4.76
CA ILE A 94 1.02 -10.56 4.21
C ILE A 94 0.76 -9.28 3.42
N LEU A 95 0.27 -9.44 2.20
CA LEU A 95 -0.30 -8.36 1.39
C LEU A 95 -1.83 -8.47 1.40
N THR A 96 -2.51 -7.44 1.89
CA THR A 96 -3.97 -7.38 1.96
C THR A 96 -4.48 -6.29 1.02
N PHE A 97 -5.08 -6.69 -0.10
CA PHE A 97 -5.66 -5.77 -1.07
C PHE A 97 -7.12 -5.45 -0.73
N SER A 98 -7.44 -4.17 -0.64
CA SER A 98 -8.82 -3.66 -0.53
C SER A 98 -9.30 -3.15 -1.87
N ILE A 99 -10.06 -3.95 -2.60
CA ILE A 99 -10.57 -3.70 -3.95
C ILE A 99 -11.93 -3.01 -3.85
N SER A 100 -12.01 -1.75 -4.29
CA SER A 100 -13.25 -0.96 -4.20
C SER A 100 -13.92 -0.72 -5.56
N TYR A 101 -13.18 -0.90 -6.66
CA TYR A 101 -13.67 -0.69 -8.02
C TYR A 101 -13.16 -1.77 -8.97
N GLU A 102 -13.84 -2.01 -10.08
CA GLU A 102 -13.47 -3.03 -11.07
C GLU A 102 -12.09 -2.76 -11.70
N LEU A 103 -11.71 -1.49 -11.84
CA LEU A 103 -10.40 -1.13 -12.38
C LEU A 103 -9.24 -1.44 -11.42
N ASP A 104 -9.53 -1.68 -10.15
CA ASP A 104 -8.52 -2.03 -9.16
C ASP A 104 -7.90 -3.42 -9.45
N TYR A 105 -8.63 -4.34 -10.06
CA TYR A 105 -8.11 -5.66 -10.47
C TYR A 105 -6.86 -5.55 -11.35
N PHE A 106 -6.86 -4.63 -12.31
CA PHE A 106 -5.71 -4.39 -13.17
C PHE A 106 -4.52 -3.82 -12.40
N ASN A 107 -4.79 -2.97 -11.40
CA ASN A 107 -3.75 -2.37 -10.59
C ASN A 107 -3.13 -3.39 -9.63
N VAL A 108 -3.90 -4.34 -9.07
CA VAL A 108 -3.38 -5.45 -8.27
C VAL A 108 -2.31 -6.23 -9.04
N ALA A 109 -2.61 -6.63 -10.28
CA ALA A 109 -1.64 -7.33 -11.12
C ALA A 109 -0.39 -6.48 -11.42
N GLN A 110 -0.55 -5.17 -11.63
CA GLN A 110 0.58 -4.26 -11.85
C GLN A 110 1.46 -4.11 -10.59
N ILE A 111 0.85 -4.00 -9.41
CA ILE A 111 1.55 -3.87 -8.13
C ILE A 111 2.39 -5.11 -7.84
N LEU A 112 1.81 -6.31 -7.99
CA LEU A 112 2.52 -7.57 -7.79
C LEU A 112 3.71 -7.69 -8.74
N LYS A 113 3.48 -7.46 -10.04
CA LYS A 113 4.54 -7.51 -11.06
C LYS A 113 5.66 -6.50 -10.78
N ALA A 114 5.32 -5.28 -10.39
CA ALA A 114 6.30 -4.24 -10.08
C ALA A 114 7.05 -4.48 -8.78
N SER A 115 6.47 -5.27 -7.86
CA SER A 115 7.11 -5.65 -6.60
C SER A 115 7.89 -6.98 -6.70
N GLY A 116 8.01 -7.55 -7.91
CA GLY A 116 8.70 -8.82 -8.12
C GLY A 116 7.96 -10.04 -7.55
N ILE A 117 6.67 -9.92 -7.27
CA ILE A 117 5.85 -11.00 -6.71
C ILE A 117 5.15 -11.73 -7.87
N PRO A 118 5.31 -13.06 -8.00
CA PRO A 118 4.64 -13.83 -9.04
C PRO A 118 3.13 -13.64 -9.02
N LEU A 119 2.52 -13.56 -10.21
CA LEU A 119 1.08 -13.31 -10.34
C LEU A 119 0.26 -14.53 -9.92
N TYR A 120 0.70 -15.72 -10.33
CA TYR A 120 -0.01 -16.95 -10.04
C TYR A 120 0.44 -17.53 -8.71
N ALA A 121 -0.51 -17.98 -7.89
CA ALA A 121 -0.21 -18.56 -6.58
C ALA A 121 0.69 -19.80 -6.69
N ALA A 122 0.56 -20.60 -7.76
CA ALA A 122 1.39 -21.77 -8.03
C ALA A 122 2.88 -21.46 -8.30
N GLU A 123 3.21 -20.19 -8.59
CA GLU A 123 4.57 -19.73 -8.79
C GLU A 123 5.18 -19.12 -7.52
N ARG A 124 4.40 -19.00 -6.44
CA ARG A 124 4.87 -18.50 -5.14
C ARG A 124 5.31 -19.67 -4.26
N ASP A 125 6.33 -19.39 -3.45
CA ASP A 125 6.84 -20.28 -2.41
C ASP A 125 6.93 -19.53 -1.07
N GLU A 126 7.47 -20.18 -0.05
CA GLU A 126 7.62 -19.64 1.32
C GLU A 126 8.39 -18.31 1.43
N ARG A 127 9.08 -17.87 0.37
CA ARG A 127 9.79 -16.58 0.34
C ARG A 127 8.90 -15.42 -0.08
N HIS A 128 7.69 -15.71 -0.56
CA HIS A 128 6.75 -14.71 -1.06
C HIS A 128 5.65 -14.44 -0.02
N PRO A 129 5.12 -13.21 0.05
CA PRO A 129 4.04 -12.92 0.99
C PRO A 129 2.77 -13.68 0.63
N VAL A 130 1.97 -13.99 1.65
CA VAL A 130 0.59 -14.40 1.47
C VAL A 130 -0.19 -13.22 0.90
N VAL A 131 -0.92 -13.45 -0.20
CA VAL A 131 -1.73 -12.42 -0.86
C VAL A 131 -3.20 -12.68 -0.57
N ILE A 132 -3.85 -11.72 0.06
CA ILE A 132 -5.29 -11.73 0.37
C ILE A 132 -5.91 -10.54 -0.36
N ALA A 133 -7.12 -10.70 -0.89
CA ALA A 133 -7.88 -9.62 -1.51
C ALA A 133 -9.34 -9.69 -1.08
N GLY A 134 -9.96 -8.53 -0.90
CA GLY A 134 -11.38 -8.40 -0.60
C GLY A 134 -11.85 -6.96 -0.76
N GLY A 135 -13.12 -6.69 -0.48
CA GLY A 135 -13.74 -5.38 -0.64
C GLY A 135 -15.18 -5.50 -1.16
N PRO A 136 -15.87 -4.38 -1.41
CA PRO A 136 -17.27 -4.37 -1.83
C PRO A 136 -17.50 -4.73 -3.31
N CYS A 137 -16.45 -4.80 -4.12
CA CYS A 137 -16.51 -5.01 -5.57
C CYS A 137 -16.25 -6.46 -5.98
#